data_AF-A0AA90H7E3-F1
#
_entry.id   AF-A0AA90H7E3-F1
#
_cell.length_a   1.000
_cell.length_b   1.000
_cell.length_c   1.000
_cell.angle_alpha   90.00
_cell.angle_beta   90.00
_cell.angle_gamma   90.00
#
_symmetry.space_group_name_H-M   'P 1'
#
loop_
_entity.id
_entity.type
_entity.pdbx_description
1 polymer ?
#
loop_
_entity_poly.entity_id
_entity_poly.type
_entity_poly.pdbx_seq_one_letter_code
_entity_poly.pdbx_strand_id
1 'polypeptide(L)'
;MDVNVIVLYVLPLPLFFIFVIVMGLRAKAKGLRRRKEYLAAQWHQLQAAVAHGRSEGAHLLQVVQVYQKARTGSKAIITWCDSGQQQDAWFANQYVADGQFLLVRAASGYGPHTGNPNVLFVHPQDVRASADPWAAHAAAALRKR
;
A
#
# COMPACT_ATOMS: atom_id res chain seq x y z
N MET A 1 1.15 36.55 51.84
CA MET A 1 1.32 35.49 50.82
C MET A 1 0.61 35.96 49.57
N ASP A 2 1.40 36.40 48.59
CA ASP A 2 0.96 37.23 47.48
C ASP A 2 0.14 36.46 46.45
N VAL A 3 -1.16 36.76 46.40
CA VAL A 3 -2.12 36.25 45.40
C VAL A 3 -1.63 36.49 43.96
N ASN A 4 -0.81 37.52 43.75
CA ASN A 4 -0.18 37.85 42.47
C ASN A 4 0.81 36.80 41.97
N VAL A 5 1.44 36.01 42.85
CA VAL A 5 2.39 34.97 42.45
C VAL A 5 1.66 33.75 41.88
N ILE A 6 0.49 33.39 42.42
CA ILE A 6 -0.30 32.24 41.94
C ILE A 6 -0.88 32.51 40.54
N VAL A 7 -1.36 33.73 40.30
CA VAL A 7 -1.92 34.15 38.99
C VAL A 7 -0.85 34.11 37.89
N LEU A 8 0.40 34.48 38.19
CA LEU A 8 1.49 34.52 37.21
C LEU A 8 1.92 33.13 36.70
N TYR A 9 1.74 32.08 37.51
CA TYR A 9 2.13 30.71 37.15
C TYR A 9 0.95 29.84 36.65
N VAL A 10 -0.29 30.13 37.03
CA VAL A 10 -1.45 29.31 36.65
C VAL A 10 -2.06 29.72 35.29
N LEU A 11 -1.99 30.99 34.90
CA LEU A 11 -2.47 31.49 33.59
C LEU A 11 -1.67 31.04 32.34
N PRO A 12 -0.34 30.85 32.37
CA PRO A 12 0.39 30.37 31.19
C PRO A 12 0.26 28.86 30.98
N LEU A 13 -0.09 28.08 32.01
CA LEU A 13 -0.28 26.63 31.90
C LEU A 13 -1.34 26.22 30.86
N PRO A 14 -2.59 26.75 30.87
CA PRO A 14 -3.58 26.39 29.86
C PRO A 14 -3.16 26.81 28.45
N LEU A 15 -2.49 27.95 28.29
CA LEU A 15 -1.96 28.40 26.99
C LEU A 15 -0.84 27.46 26.48
N PHE A 16 0.02 27.00 27.38
CA PHE A 16 1.05 26.01 27.06
C PHE A 16 0.43 24.67 26.65
N PHE A 17 -0.59 24.18 27.39
CA PHE A 17 -1.32 22.97 27.02
C PHE A 17 -2.00 23.10 25.65
N ILE A 18 -2.67 24.23 25.38
CA ILE A 18 -3.27 24.52 24.07
C ILE A 18 -2.19 24.51 22.98
N PHE A 19 -1.03 25.15 23.22
CA PHE A 19 0.08 25.17 22.28
C PHE A 19 0.60 23.76 21.96
N VAL A 20 0.81 22.92 22.99
CA VAL A 20 1.25 21.52 22.81
C VAL A 20 0.21 20.71 22.01
N ILE A 21 -1.08 20.88 22.31
CA ILE A 21 -2.17 20.22 21.57
C ILE A 21 -2.16 20.65 20.10
N VAL A 22 -2.08 21.96 19.81
CA VAL A 22 -2.03 22.49 18.44
C VAL A 22 -0.80 21.99 17.68
N MET A 23 0.38 21.96 18.32
CA MET A 23 1.60 21.41 17.75
C MET A 23 1.45 19.92 17.43
N GLY A 24 0.88 19.13 18.34
CA GLY A 24 0.60 17.71 18.13
C GLY A 24 -0.35 17.46 16.96
N LEU A 25 -1.43 18.24 16.86
CA LEU A 25 -2.38 18.17 15.74
C LEU A 25 -1.71 18.52 14.40
N ARG A 26 -0.88 19.56 14.36
CA ARG A 26 -0.12 19.95 13.16
C ARG A 26 0.87 18.88 12.74
N ALA A 27 1.61 18.30 13.68
CA ALA A 27 2.55 17.22 13.42
C ALA A 27 1.83 15.99 12.85
N LYS A 28 0.70 15.61 13.45
CA LYS A 28 -0.16 14.52 12.95
C LYS A 28 -0.69 14.79 11.56
N ALA A 29 -1.21 16.00 11.30
CA ALA A 29 -1.70 16.41 9.99
C ALA A 29 -0.60 16.36 8.91
N LYS A 30 0.60 16.84 9.24
CA LYS A 30 1.77 16.78 8.36
C LYS A 30 2.19 15.34 8.07
N GLY A 31 2.18 14.46 9.09
CA GLY A 31 2.47 13.04 8.94
C GLY A 31 1.47 12.33 8.00
N LEU A 32 0.17 12.57 8.20
CA LEU A 32 -0.88 12.02 7.33
C LEU A 32 -0.75 12.53 5.89
N ARG A 33 -0.42 13.81 5.71
CA ARG A 33 -0.18 14.39 4.38
C ARG A 33 1.00 13.72 3.68
N ARG A 34 2.14 13.59 4.35
CA ARG A 34 3.32 12.89 3.81
C ARG A 34 3.02 11.45 3.43
N ARG A 35 2.25 10.74 4.26
CA ARG A 35 1.83 9.36 3.95
C ARG A 35 0.97 9.30 2.69
N LYS A 36 0.01 10.22 2.54
CA LYS A 36 -0.83 10.31 1.32
C LYS A 36 0.01 10.64 0.09
N GLU A 37 0.93 11.58 0.20
CA GLU A 37 1.86 11.95 -0.89
C GLU A 37 2.74 10.76 -1.28
N TYR A 38 3.28 10.01 -0.31
CA TYR A 38 4.06 8.80 -0.56
C TYR A 38 3.25 7.70 -1.26
N LEU A 39 2.04 7.44 -0.80
CA LEU A 39 1.13 6.45 -1.41
C LEU A 39 0.73 6.87 -2.84
N ALA A 40 0.45 8.15 -3.05
CA ALA A 40 0.16 8.66 -4.39
C ALA A 40 1.37 8.57 -5.31
N ALA A 41 2.58 8.88 -4.81
CA ALA A 41 3.82 8.74 -5.57
C ALA A 41 4.06 7.29 -6.00
N GLN A 42 3.87 6.31 -5.10
CA GLN A 42 3.91 4.89 -5.46
C GLN A 42 2.94 4.53 -6.58
N TRP A 43 1.70 5.05 -6.51
CA TRP A 43 0.72 4.80 -7.57
C TRP A 43 1.19 5.38 -8.91
N HIS A 44 1.72 6.59 -8.93
CA HIS A 44 2.25 7.20 -10.14
C HIS A 44 3.45 6.42 -10.71
N GLN A 45 4.35 5.94 -9.86
CA GLN A 45 5.47 5.09 -10.27
C GLN A 45 5.00 3.77 -10.88
N LEU A 46 4.00 3.12 -10.26
CA LEU A 46 3.39 1.91 -10.81
C LEU A 46 2.74 2.16 -12.17
N GLN A 47 1.98 3.25 -12.32
CA GLN A 47 1.34 3.60 -13.60
C GLN A 47 2.37 3.89 -14.70
N ALA A 48 3.46 4.59 -14.38
CA ALA A 48 4.57 4.77 -15.31
C ALA A 48 5.20 3.42 -15.71
N ALA A 49 5.43 2.54 -14.74
CA ALA A 49 5.95 1.19 -15.02
C ALA A 49 5.00 0.35 -15.87
N VAL A 50 3.68 0.47 -15.67
CA VAL A 50 2.67 -0.21 -16.52
C VAL A 50 2.72 0.30 -17.95
N ALA A 51 2.87 1.62 -18.15
CA ALA A 51 2.95 2.21 -19.49
C ALA A 51 4.15 1.68 -20.30
N HIS A 52 5.29 1.41 -19.63
CA HIS A 52 6.48 0.84 -20.26
C HIS A 52 6.48 -0.70 -20.31
N GLY A 53 5.97 -1.36 -19.28
CA GLY A 53 6.08 -2.80 -19.09
C GLY A 53 5.11 -3.62 -19.94
N ARG A 54 4.01 -3.04 -20.43
CA ARG A 54 3.04 -3.76 -21.27
C ARG A 54 3.65 -4.27 -22.58
N SER A 55 4.54 -3.51 -23.20
CA SER A 55 5.26 -3.97 -24.41
C SER A 55 6.26 -5.11 -24.12
N GLU A 56 6.61 -5.33 -22.86
CA GLU A 56 7.56 -6.36 -22.42
C GLU A 56 6.86 -7.62 -21.87
N GLY A 57 5.53 -7.71 -22.04
CA GLY A 57 4.71 -8.81 -21.53
C GLY A 57 4.46 -8.77 -20.02
N ALA A 58 4.62 -7.60 -19.38
CA ALA A 58 4.24 -7.42 -17.99
C ALA A 58 2.76 -7.03 -17.88
N HIS A 59 2.05 -7.67 -16.95
CA HIS A 59 0.63 -7.50 -16.72
C HIS A 59 0.36 -7.02 -15.30
N LEU A 60 -0.60 -6.10 -15.16
CA LEU A 60 -0.99 -5.56 -13.87
C LEU A 60 -2.01 -6.48 -13.22
N LEU A 61 -1.77 -6.83 -11.96
CA LEU A 61 -2.70 -7.57 -11.13
C LEU A 61 -2.97 -6.87 -9.80
N GLN A 62 -4.11 -7.20 -9.19
CA GLN A 62 -4.46 -6.83 -7.83
C GLN A 62 -4.60 -8.10 -6.98
N VAL A 63 -4.00 -8.11 -5.80
CA VAL A 63 -4.20 -9.16 -4.80
C VAL A 63 -5.57 -8.94 -4.16
N VAL A 64 -6.48 -9.88 -4.36
CA VAL A 64 -7.84 -9.82 -3.80
C VAL A 64 -7.84 -10.32 -2.36
N GLN A 65 -7.24 -11.49 -2.14
CA GLN A 65 -7.27 -12.16 -0.84
C GLN A 65 -6.07 -13.09 -0.68
N VAL A 66 -5.28 -12.88 0.36
CA VAL A 66 -4.22 -13.79 0.81
C VAL A 66 -4.82 -14.82 1.75
N TYR A 67 -5.07 -16.02 1.24
CA TYR A 67 -5.68 -17.11 2.02
C TYR A 67 -4.66 -18.00 2.72
N GLN A 68 -3.37 -17.95 2.34
CA GLN A 68 -2.32 -18.71 3.02
C GLN A 68 -1.02 -17.91 3.08
N LYS A 69 -0.43 -17.82 4.28
CA LYS A 69 0.95 -17.36 4.49
C LYS A 69 1.79 -18.54 4.97
N ALA A 70 2.81 -18.89 4.21
CA ALA A 70 3.73 -19.98 4.53
C ALA A 70 5.16 -19.43 4.71
N ARG A 71 6.08 -20.26 5.20
CA ARG A 71 7.49 -19.87 5.41
C ARG A 71 8.19 -19.39 4.13
N THR A 72 7.75 -19.87 2.98
CA THR A 72 8.39 -19.65 1.67
C THR A 72 7.53 -18.79 0.76
N GLY A 73 6.54 -18.06 1.28
CA GLY A 73 5.71 -17.20 0.46
C GLY A 73 4.25 -17.12 0.88
N SER A 74 3.41 -16.65 -0.02
CA SER A 74 1.97 -16.50 0.19
C SER A 74 1.16 -17.03 -0.98
N LYS A 75 0.04 -17.71 -0.69
CA LYS A 75 -0.99 -18.00 -1.69
C LYS A 75 -2.09 -16.96 -1.59
N ALA A 76 -2.52 -16.49 -2.75
CA ALA A 76 -3.58 -15.50 -2.83
C ALA A 76 -4.44 -15.70 -4.07
N ILE A 77 -5.64 -15.15 -4.03
CA ILE A 77 -6.46 -14.90 -5.21
C ILE A 77 -6.05 -13.54 -5.76
N ILE A 78 -5.77 -13.47 -7.05
CA ILE A 78 -5.48 -12.23 -7.77
C ILE A 78 -6.58 -11.94 -8.79
N THR A 79 -6.72 -10.69 -9.17
CA THR A 79 -7.49 -10.26 -10.34
C THR A 79 -6.55 -9.59 -11.32
N TRP A 80 -6.55 -10.04 -12.58
CA TRP A 80 -5.87 -9.35 -13.67
C TRP A 80 -6.58 -8.03 -13.98
N CYS A 81 -5.90 -6.90 -13.89
CA CYS A 81 -6.52 -5.59 -14.10
C CYS A 81 -6.91 -5.35 -15.57
N ASP A 82 -6.31 -6.07 -16.51
CA ASP A 82 -6.61 -5.96 -17.94
C ASP A 82 -7.92 -6.69 -18.34
N SER A 83 -8.15 -7.89 -17.79
CA SER A 83 -9.27 -8.76 -18.16
C SER A 83 -10.36 -8.89 -17.10
N GLY A 84 -10.07 -8.50 -15.85
CA GLY A 84 -10.94 -8.74 -14.70
C GLY A 84 -10.99 -10.21 -14.25
N GLN A 85 -10.24 -11.11 -14.89
CA GLN A 85 -10.25 -12.53 -14.52
C GLN A 85 -9.53 -12.76 -13.20
N GLN A 86 -10.12 -13.64 -12.37
CA GLN A 86 -9.51 -14.09 -11.13
C GLN A 86 -8.70 -15.37 -11.34
N GLN A 87 -7.63 -15.49 -10.56
CA GLN A 87 -6.74 -16.63 -10.62
C GLN A 87 -6.09 -16.89 -9.26
N ASP A 88 -5.75 -18.15 -8.97
CA ASP A 88 -4.85 -18.48 -7.86
C ASP A 88 -3.42 -18.04 -8.20
N ALA A 89 -2.70 -17.53 -7.20
CA ALA A 89 -1.30 -17.18 -7.32
C ALA A 89 -0.48 -17.70 -6.14
N TRP A 90 0.72 -18.17 -6.44
CA TRP A 90 1.76 -18.47 -5.46
C TRP A 90 2.88 -17.44 -5.58
N PHE A 91 3.03 -16.61 -4.56
CA PHE A 91 4.09 -15.62 -4.43
C PHE A 91 5.28 -16.24 -3.67
N ALA A 92 6.21 -16.83 -4.42
CA ALA A 92 7.39 -17.48 -3.86
C ALA A 92 8.33 -16.46 -3.21
N ASN A 93 8.74 -16.74 -1.97
CA ASN A 93 9.61 -15.91 -1.13
C ASN A 93 9.11 -14.46 -0.96
N GLN A 94 7.80 -14.24 -1.10
CA GLN A 94 7.17 -12.93 -1.02
C GLN A 94 5.90 -12.99 -0.17
N TYR A 95 5.69 -11.92 0.61
CA TYR A 95 4.55 -11.75 1.49
C TYR A 95 3.72 -10.58 1.00
N VAL A 96 2.80 -10.87 0.08
CA VAL A 96 1.88 -9.84 -0.42
C VAL A 96 0.78 -9.53 0.60
N ALA A 97 0.14 -8.37 0.43
CA ALA A 97 -1.00 -7.93 1.23
C ALA A 97 -2.28 -7.86 0.41
N ASP A 98 -3.43 -8.01 1.08
CA ASP A 98 -4.74 -7.81 0.46
C ASP A 98 -4.86 -6.39 -0.12
N GLY A 99 -5.37 -6.29 -1.34
CA GLY A 99 -5.54 -5.06 -2.09
C GLY A 99 -4.27 -4.54 -2.77
N GLN A 100 -3.11 -5.17 -2.58
CA GLN A 100 -1.84 -4.73 -3.17
C GLN A 100 -1.88 -4.86 -4.71
N PHE A 101 -1.28 -3.91 -5.40
CA PHE A 101 -1.12 -3.96 -6.85
C PHE A 101 0.30 -4.35 -7.22
N LEU A 102 0.45 -5.25 -8.19
CA LEU A 102 1.75 -5.69 -8.69
C LEU A 102 1.74 -5.71 -10.22
N LEU A 103 2.79 -5.14 -10.82
CA LEU A 103 3.10 -5.35 -12.23
C LEU A 103 4.05 -6.54 -12.33
N VAL A 104 3.59 -7.63 -12.96
CA VAL A 104 4.35 -8.88 -13.00
C VAL A 104 4.58 -9.37 -14.42
N ARG A 105 5.72 -10.01 -14.64
CA ARG A 105 5.99 -10.81 -15.83
C ARG A 105 6.22 -12.25 -15.40
N ALA A 106 5.12 -12.95 -15.19
CA ALA A 106 5.08 -14.30 -14.64
C ALA A 106 4.24 -15.23 -15.53
N ALA A 107 4.41 -16.54 -15.36
CA ALA A 107 3.69 -17.56 -16.13
C ALA A 107 2.76 -18.37 -15.23
N SER A 108 1.63 -18.78 -15.80
CA SER A 108 0.71 -19.72 -15.17
C SER A 108 1.15 -21.16 -15.41
N GLY A 109 0.86 -22.04 -14.45
CA GLY A 109 1.14 -23.46 -14.56
C GLY A 109 0.29 -24.29 -13.61
N TYR A 110 0.60 -25.59 -13.58
CA TYR A 110 -0.10 -26.53 -12.73
C TYR A 110 0.32 -26.40 -11.26
N GLY A 111 -0.66 -26.25 -10.36
CA GLY A 111 -0.49 -26.26 -8.92
C GLY A 111 -0.56 -27.68 -8.35
N PRO A 112 0.58 -28.36 -8.10
CA PRO A 112 0.60 -29.78 -7.74
C PRO A 112 -0.11 -30.09 -6.42
N HIS A 113 -0.21 -29.10 -5.52
CA HIS A 113 -0.85 -29.27 -4.22
C HIS A 113 -2.35 -28.98 -4.19
N THR A 114 -2.88 -28.30 -5.21
CA THR A 114 -4.30 -27.92 -5.29
C THR A 114 -5.02 -28.58 -6.46
N GLY A 115 -4.29 -29.23 -7.37
CA GLY A 115 -4.84 -29.77 -8.61
C GLY A 115 -5.33 -28.69 -9.58
N ASN A 116 -5.03 -27.42 -9.32
CA ASN A 116 -5.47 -26.31 -10.16
C ASN A 116 -4.48 -26.16 -11.35
N PRO A 117 -4.92 -26.32 -12.62
CA PRO A 117 -4.06 -26.15 -13.78
C PRO A 117 -3.68 -24.70 -14.09
N ASN A 118 -4.26 -23.75 -13.36
CA ASN A 118 -4.16 -22.32 -13.64
C ASN A 118 -3.69 -21.53 -12.41
N VAL A 119 -2.52 -21.88 -11.86
CA VAL A 119 -1.87 -21.13 -10.77
C VAL A 119 -0.78 -20.23 -11.35
N LEU A 120 -0.83 -18.93 -11.04
CA LEU A 120 0.23 -17.99 -11.37
C LEU A 120 1.40 -18.16 -10.40
N PHE A 121 2.59 -18.49 -10.91
CA PHE A 121 3.80 -18.59 -10.08
C PHE A 121 4.60 -17.30 -10.19
N VAL A 122 4.73 -16.58 -9.08
CA VAL A 122 5.40 -15.28 -9.03
C VAL A 122 6.64 -15.37 -8.13
N HIS A 123 7.82 -15.19 -8.71
CA HIS A 123 9.08 -15.04 -7.99
C HIS A 123 9.44 -13.55 -7.81
N PRO A 124 10.38 -13.20 -6.90
CA PRO A 124 10.76 -11.81 -6.66
C PRO A 124 11.20 -11.08 -7.93
N GLN A 125 11.93 -11.76 -8.81
CA GLN A 125 12.40 -11.21 -10.08
C GLN A 125 11.30 -10.95 -11.13
N ASP A 126 10.11 -11.53 -10.94
CA ASP A 126 8.99 -11.35 -11.86
C ASP A 126 8.22 -10.08 -11.56
N VAL A 127 8.38 -9.51 -10.36
CA VAL A 127 7.72 -8.26 -9.93
C VAL A 127 8.53 -7.06 -10.40
N ARG A 128 7.95 -6.27 -11.31
CA ARG A 128 8.59 -5.08 -11.90
C ARG A 128 8.34 -3.82 -11.09
N ALA A 129 7.14 -3.72 -10.54
CA ALA A 129 6.73 -2.63 -9.66
C ALA A 129 5.59 -3.12 -8.77
N SER A 130 5.42 -2.47 -7.62
CA SER A 130 4.28 -2.70 -6.75
C SER A 130 3.79 -1.40 -6.14
N ALA A 131 2.53 -1.38 -5.73
CA ALA A 131 1.96 -0.29 -4.98
C ALA A 131 1.11 -0.83 -3.83
N ASP A 132 1.20 -0.12 -2.70
CA ASP A 132 0.38 -0.37 -1.51
C ASP A 132 -1.13 -0.36 -1.82
N PRO A 133 -1.96 -1.14 -1.08
CA PRO A 133 -3.41 -1.19 -1.28
C PRO A 133 -4.11 0.18 -1.31
N TRP A 134 -3.58 1.15 -0.57
CA TRP A 134 -4.16 2.49 -0.48
C TRP A 134 -3.58 3.49 -1.49
N ALA A 135 -2.62 3.08 -2.32
CA ALA A 135 -1.94 3.94 -3.27
C ALA A 135 -2.90 4.57 -4.29
N ALA A 136 -3.75 3.76 -4.91
CA ALA A 136 -4.76 4.22 -5.88
C ALA A 136 -5.72 5.25 -5.25
N HIS A 137 -6.20 4.96 -4.04
CA HIS A 137 -7.10 5.84 -3.29
C HIS A 137 -6.43 7.18 -2.93
N ALA A 138 -5.17 7.13 -2.48
CA ALA A 138 -4.40 8.33 -2.15
C ALA A 138 -4.18 9.22 -3.37
N ALA A 139 -3.83 8.64 -4.52
CA ALA A 139 -3.67 9.37 -5.78
C ALA A 139 -4.99 10.02 -6.23
N ALA A 140 -6.11 9.29 -6.16
CA ALA A 140 -7.42 9.83 -6.49
C ALA A 140 -7.84 10.99 -5.57
N ALA A 141 -7.52 10.91 -4.27
CA ALA A 141 -7.82 11.96 -3.31
C ALA A 141 -7.02 13.26 -3.54
N LEU A 142 -5.79 13.16 -4.06
CA LEU A 142 -4.97 14.33 -4.38
C LEU A 142 -5.40 15.01 -5.69
N ARG A 143 -5.93 14.28 -6.68
CA ARG A 143 -6.43 14.87 -7.93
C ARG A 143 -7.68 15.75 -7.76
N LYS A 144 -8.43 15.56 -6.67
CA LYS A 144 -9.68 16.29 -6.38
C LYS A 144 -9.47 17.60 -5.58
N ARG A 145 -8.22 17.93 -5.25
CA ARG A 145 -7.85 19.18 -4.56
C ARG A 145 -7.29 20.18 -5.55
#